data_AF-A0A7S2N9P4-F1
#
_entry.id   AF-A0A7S2N9P4-F1
#
_cell.length_a   1.000
_cell.length_b   1.000
_cell.length_c   1.000
_cell.angle_alpha   90.00
_cell.angle_beta   90.00
_cell.angle_gamma   90.00
#
_symmetry.space_group_name_H-M   'P 1'
#
loop_
_entity.id
_entity.type
_entity.pdbx_description
1 polymer ?
#
loop_
_entity_poly.entity_id
_entity_poly.type
_entity_poly.pdbx_seq_one_letter_code
_entity_poly.pdbx_strand_id
1 'polypeptide(L)'
;VRGRFTGTGKITKITVRIGVHTGHAISGIVGSQKPQFALFGDTVNTASRMQSTGRRNLLHISNATYNTLNGDRRFIWESRQTQVKGKGVMRTYLLKRWGKECAMDFRPAEPFDTSPIFPSAPSPVPLHPPPP
;
A
#
# COMPACT_ATOMS: atom_id res chain seq x y z
N VAL A 1 -35.68 29.86 8.12
CA VAL A 1 -35.92 28.40 8.33
C VAL A 1 -34.57 27.70 8.41
N ARG A 2 -34.06 27.37 9.61
CA ARG A 2 -32.84 26.55 9.80
C ARG A 2 -33.30 25.11 10.06
N GLY A 3 -33.15 24.25 9.07
CA GLY A 3 -33.50 22.83 9.18
C GLY A 3 -32.59 22.14 10.21
N ARG A 4 -33.19 21.68 11.30
CA ARG A 4 -32.53 20.80 12.28
C ARG A 4 -32.59 19.38 11.72
N PHE A 5 -31.46 18.87 11.24
CA PHE A 5 -31.34 17.46 10.84
C PHE A 5 -31.45 16.58 12.10
N THR A 6 -32.64 16.05 12.38
CA THR A 6 -32.86 14.98 13.35
C THR A 6 -32.65 13.62 12.68
N GLY A 7 -31.41 13.33 12.28
CA GLY A 7 -31.01 11.98 11.91
C GLY A 7 -30.39 11.30 13.13
N THR A 8 -31.12 10.41 13.79
CA THR A 8 -30.55 9.46 14.76
C THR A 8 -29.72 8.40 14.03
N GLY A 9 -28.68 8.83 13.33
CA GLY A 9 -27.71 7.95 12.69
C GLY A 9 -26.89 7.24 13.76
N LYS A 10 -27.12 5.94 13.94
CA LYS A 10 -26.29 5.09 14.79
C LYS A 10 -24.84 5.16 14.28
N ILE A 11 -23.96 5.81 15.05
CA ILE A 11 -22.52 5.85 14.74
C ILE A 11 -21.98 4.43 14.92
N THR A 12 -21.81 3.70 13.82
CA THR A 12 -21.21 2.38 13.84
C THR A 12 -19.70 2.50 13.80
N LYS A 13 -19.03 1.89 14.77
CA LYS A 13 -17.57 1.89 14.84
C LYS A 13 -17.00 1.00 13.74
N ILE A 14 -16.40 1.60 12.73
CA ILE A 14 -15.68 0.87 11.67
C ILE A 14 -14.44 0.22 12.28
N THR A 15 -14.19 -1.04 11.95
CA THR A 15 -12.96 -1.74 12.33
C THR A 15 -12.18 -2.11 11.08
N VAL A 16 -10.87 -1.90 11.12
CA VAL A 16 -9.98 -2.14 9.98
C VAL A 16 -8.94 -3.20 10.33
N ARG A 17 -8.38 -3.85 9.31
CA ARG A 17 -7.19 -4.71 9.44
C ARG A 17 -6.15 -4.19 8.48
N ILE A 18 -4.94 -3.97 8.95
CA ILE A 18 -3.86 -3.40 8.14
C ILE A 18 -2.68 -4.37 8.20
N GLY A 19 -2.20 -4.76 7.03
CA GLY A 19 -1.04 -5.63 6.86
C GLY A 19 0.05 -4.94 6.05
N VAL A 20 1.30 -5.01 6.50
CA VAL A 20 2.43 -4.39 5.81
C VAL A 20 3.56 -5.39 5.63
N HIS A 21 4.11 -5.41 4.40
CA HIS A 21 5.29 -6.16 4.07
C HIS A 21 6.17 -5.33 3.14
N THR A 22 7.48 -5.50 3.26
CA THR A 22 8.50 -4.77 2.50
C THR A 22 9.28 -5.76 1.66
N GLY A 23 9.44 -5.45 0.37
CA GLY A 23 10.19 -6.25 -0.59
C GLY A 23 10.03 -5.72 -2.01
N HIS A 24 10.63 -6.40 -2.97
CA HIS A 24 10.58 -6.03 -4.37
C HIS A 24 9.22 -6.36 -5.00
N ALA A 25 8.70 -5.43 -5.82
CA ALA A 25 7.48 -5.62 -6.59
C ALA A 25 7.68 -5.10 -8.02
N ILE A 26 6.91 -5.65 -8.95
CA ILE A 26 6.83 -5.19 -10.34
C ILE A 26 5.56 -4.35 -10.46
N SER A 27 5.61 -3.23 -11.18
CA SER A 27 4.44 -2.40 -11.46
C SER A 27 4.31 -2.12 -12.95
N GLY A 28 3.08 -1.86 -13.41
CA GLY A 28 2.80 -1.55 -14.81
C GLY A 28 1.33 -1.19 -15.07
N ILE A 29 1.04 -0.78 -16.30
CA ILE A 29 -0.32 -0.54 -16.79
C ILE A 29 -0.87 -1.82 -17.43
N VAL A 30 -2.10 -2.18 -17.09
CA VAL A 30 -2.81 -3.35 -17.62
C VAL A 30 -4.10 -2.92 -18.31
N GLY A 31 -4.37 -3.50 -19.48
CA GLY A 31 -5.60 -3.28 -20.26
C GLY A 31 -5.49 -2.15 -21.28
N SER A 32 -5.95 -2.40 -22.50
CA SER A 32 -5.84 -1.44 -23.62
C SER A 32 -6.95 -0.39 -23.63
N GLN A 33 -8.19 -0.77 -23.29
CA GLN A 33 -9.34 0.16 -23.31
C GLN A 33 -9.55 0.89 -21.98
N LYS A 34 -9.19 0.24 -20.87
CA LYS A 34 -9.28 0.78 -19.51
C LYS A 34 -7.95 0.52 -18.80
N PRO A 35 -6.91 1.33 -19.06
CA PRO A 35 -5.61 1.14 -18.45
C PRO A 35 -5.70 1.25 -16.93
N GLN A 36 -5.24 0.22 -16.22
CA GLN A 36 -5.17 0.18 -14.77
C GLN A 36 -3.73 0.00 -14.31
N PHE A 37 -3.26 0.84 -13.40
CA PHE A 37 -1.97 0.61 -12.75
C PHE A 37 -2.10 -0.56 -11.78
N ALA A 38 -1.21 -1.54 -11.92
CA ALA A 38 -1.21 -2.75 -11.13
C ALA A 38 0.19 -3.03 -10.55
N LEU A 39 0.22 -3.63 -9.35
CA LEU A 39 1.43 -4.17 -8.74
C LEU A 39 1.34 -5.69 -8.69
N PHE A 40 2.45 -6.35 -9.00
CA PHE A 40 2.59 -7.79 -9.01
C PHE A 40 3.83 -8.23 -8.23
N GLY A 41 3.79 -9.48 -7.75
CA GLY A 41 4.93 -10.13 -7.11
C GLY A 41 4.59 -10.77 -5.77
N ASP A 42 5.59 -11.42 -5.19
CA ASP A 42 5.49 -12.06 -3.89
C ASP A 42 5.24 -11.04 -2.76
N THR A 43 5.78 -9.83 -2.88
CA THR A 43 5.63 -8.80 -1.84
C THR A 43 4.18 -8.38 -1.65
N VAL A 44 3.43 -8.15 -2.73
CA VAL A 44 2.01 -7.77 -2.63
C VAL A 44 1.15 -8.91 -2.07
N ASN A 45 1.47 -10.15 -2.45
CA ASN A 45 0.81 -11.33 -1.91
C ASN A 45 1.08 -11.50 -0.42
N THR A 46 2.35 -11.36 0.01
CA THR A 46 2.73 -11.45 1.41
C THR A 46 2.10 -10.33 2.24
N ALA A 47 2.05 -9.09 1.73
CA ALA A 47 1.37 -7.97 2.39
C ALA A 47 -0.13 -8.27 2.60
N SER A 48 -0.79 -8.82 1.58
CA SER A 48 -2.18 -9.29 1.71
C SER A 48 -2.33 -10.36 2.79
N ARG A 49 -1.36 -11.28 2.92
CA ARG A 49 -1.36 -12.27 4.03
C ARG A 49 -1.17 -11.64 5.40
N MET A 50 -0.33 -10.60 5.53
CA MET A 50 -0.23 -9.86 6.80
C MET A 50 -1.56 -9.19 7.16
N GLN A 51 -2.33 -8.72 6.18
CA GLN A 51 -3.64 -8.14 6.44
C GLN A 51 -4.67 -9.21 6.83
N SER A 52 -4.72 -10.33 6.11
CA SER A 52 -5.73 -11.36 6.32
C SER A 52 -5.52 -12.15 7.61
N THR A 53 -4.27 -12.35 8.01
CA THR A 53 -3.88 -13.03 9.27
C THR A 53 -3.78 -12.07 10.48
N GLY A 54 -3.95 -10.77 10.24
CA GLY A 54 -3.92 -9.73 11.24
C GLY A 54 -5.14 -9.69 12.15
N ARG A 55 -4.99 -9.03 13.30
CA ARG A 55 -6.09 -8.76 14.25
C ARG A 55 -6.82 -7.47 13.88
N ARG A 56 -8.13 -7.42 14.15
CA ARG A 56 -8.92 -6.19 13.96
C ARG A 56 -8.33 -5.05 14.79
N ASN A 57 -8.28 -3.86 14.20
CA ASN A 57 -7.78 -2.61 14.75
C ASN A 57 -6.29 -2.64 15.16
N LEU A 58 -5.51 -3.58 14.63
CA LEU A 58 -4.08 -3.66 14.87
C LEU A 58 -3.34 -3.69 13.53
N LEU A 59 -2.16 -3.08 13.52
CA LEU A 59 -1.22 -3.16 12.42
C LEU A 59 -0.41 -4.46 12.54
N HIS A 60 -0.37 -5.25 11.48
CA HIS A 60 0.40 -6.48 11.40
C HIS A 60 1.50 -6.34 10.34
N ILE A 61 2.75 -6.55 10.74
CA ILE A 61 3.88 -6.41 9.85
C ILE A 61 4.72 -7.69 9.77
N SER A 62 5.36 -7.87 8.62
CA SER A 62 6.36 -8.91 8.42
C SER A 62 7.69 -8.61 9.13
N ASN A 63 8.54 -9.63 9.30
CA ASN A 63 9.92 -9.43 9.76
C ASN A 63 10.74 -8.50 8.86
N ALA A 64 10.54 -8.56 7.54
CA ALA A 64 11.24 -7.69 6.61
C ALA A 64 10.96 -6.21 6.90
N THR A 65 9.69 -5.85 7.07
CA THR A 65 9.27 -4.48 7.44
C THR A 65 9.80 -4.07 8.81
N TYR A 66 9.77 -4.98 9.78
CA TYR A 66 10.32 -4.71 11.11
C TYR A 66 11.81 -4.36 11.05
N ASN A 67 12.57 -5.10 10.24
CA ASN A 67 13.99 -4.81 10.02
C ASN A 67 14.22 -3.49 9.30
N THR A 68 13.38 -3.14 8.30
CA THR A 68 13.47 -1.85 7.60
C THR A 68 13.22 -0.66 8.53
N LEU A 69 12.36 -0.82 9.55
CA LEU A 69 12.15 0.20 10.58
C LEU A 69 13.34 0.37 11.54
N ASN A 70 14.36 -0.49 11.45
CA ASN A 70 15.66 -0.39 12.10
C ASN A 70 15.61 -0.09 13.61
N GLY A 71 14.65 -0.67 14.32
CA GLY A 71 14.54 -0.51 15.78
C GLY A 71 13.98 0.83 16.24
N ASP A 72 13.19 1.52 15.40
CA ASP A 72 12.48 2.74 15.78
C ASP A 72 11.68 2.53 17.09
N ARG A 73 12.21 3.10 18.17
CA ARG A 73 11.70 2.94 19.55
C ARG A 73 10.31 3.56 19.74
N ARG A 74 9.84 4.33 18.76
CA ARG A 74 8.50 4.91 18.77
C ARG A 74 7.41 3.84 18.62
N PHE A 75 7.75 2.64 18.18
CA PHE A 75 6.80 1.55 18.01
C PHE A 75 7.12 0.38 18.96
N ILE A 76 6.10 -0.05 19.70
CA ILE A 76 6.18 -1.23 20.57
C ILE A 76 5.47 -2.38 19.87
N TRP A 77 6.24 -3.43 19.60
CA TRP A 77 5.83 -4.57 18.81
C TRP A 77 5.66 -5.83 19.66
N GLU A 78 4.65 -6.64 19.36
CA GLU A 78 4.47 -7.99 19.87
C GLU A 78 4.88 -8.99 18.78
N SER A 79 5.96 -9.74 19.01
CA SER A 79 6.44 -10.77 18.10
C SER A 79 5.51 -11.98 18.08
N ARG A 80 5.24 -12.52 16.90
CA ARG A 80 4.39 -13.68 16.67
C ARG A 80 4.94 -14.56 15.57
N GLN A 81 4.69 -15.86 15.66
CA GLN A 81 4.84 -16.77 14.53
C GLN A 81 3.51 -16.87 13.81
N THR A 82 3.52 -16.63 12.50
CA THR A 82 2.33 -16.67 11.65
C THR A 82 2.58 -17.62 10.48
N GLN A 83 1.66 -18.53 10.23
CA GLN A 83 1.73 -19.41 9.07
C GLN A 83 1.27 -18.66 7.82
N VAL A 84 2.15 -18.57 6.83
CA VAL A 84 1.92 -17.85 5.59
C VAL A 84 1.95 -18.84 4.44
N LYS A 85 0.86 -18.89 3.67
CA LYS A 85 0.74 -19.79 2.51
C LYS A 85 1.90 -19.57 1.55
N GLY A 86 2.60 -20.63 1.20
CA GLY A 86 3.75 -20.61 0.28
C GLY A 86 5.09 -20.23 0.93
N LYS A 87 5.10 -19.73 2.17
CA LYS A 87 6.34 -19.37 2.90
C LYS A 87 6.55 -20.15 4.20
N GLY A 88 5.55 -20.87 4.68
CA GLY A 88 5.62 -21.60 5.95
C GLY A 88 5.47 -20.68 7.14
N VAL A 89 6.14 -21.01 8.25
CA VAL A 89 6.06 -20.22 9.49
C VAL A 89 6.99 -19.01 9.38
N MET A 90 6.42 -17.82 9.47
CA MET A 90 7.16 -16.55 9.44
C MET A 90 7.09 -15.84 10.78
N ARG A 91 8.21 -15.23 11.18
CA ARG A 91 8.20 -14.24 12.27
C ARG A 91 7.51 -12.96 11.78
N THR A 92 6.59 -12.46 12.58
CA THR A 92 5.75 -11.29 12.28
C THR A 92 5.50 -10.50 13.56
N TYR A 93 4.98 -9.29 13.43
CA TYR A 93 4.84 -8.38 14.55
C TYR A 93 3.50 -7.66 14.53
N LEU A 94 2.83 -7.58 15.69
CA LEU A 94 1.66 -6.72 15.87
C LEU A 94 2.06 -5.44 16.60
N LEU A 95 1.58 -4.29 16.13
CA LEU A 95 1.76 -3.04 16.85
C LEU A 95 0.89 -3.02 18.11
N LYS A 96 1.50 -2.94 19.28
CA LYS A 96 0.79 -2.80 20.57
C LYS A 96 0.55 -1.35 20.93
N ARG A 97 1.55 -0.50 20.71
CA ARG A 97 1.56 0.91 21.08
C ARG A 97 2.52 1.65 20.17
N TRP A 98 2.24 2.92 19.96
CA TRP A 98 3.16 3.86 19.32
C TRP A 98 3.24 5.15 20.16
N GLY A 99 4.35 5.86 20.08
CA GLY A 99 4.62 7.09 20.84
C GLY A 99 3.78 8.28 20.34
N LYS A 100 3.37 9.16 21.26
CA LYS A 100 2.48 10.30 20.95
C LYS A 100 3.15 11.44 20.18
N GLU A 101 4.47 11.46 20.11
CA GLU A 101 5.24 12.47 19.37
C GLU A 101 5.36 12.16 17.88
N CYS A 102 4.75 11.05 17.42
CA CYS A 102 4.61 10.71 16.02
C CYS A 102 3.34 11.34 15.41
N ALA A 103 3.02 12.58 15.74
CA ALA A 103 2.41 13.40 14.70
C ALA A 103 3.51 13.57 13.66
N MET A 104 3.67 12.58 12.77
CA MET A 104 4.40 12.83 11.54
C MET A 104 3.72 14.06 10.97
N ASP A 105 4.47 15.14 10.81
CA ASP A 105 4.11 16.16 9.84
C ASP A 105 3.76 15.37 8.59
N PHE A 106 2.46 15.29 8.30
CA PHE A 106 1.96 14.82 7.03
C PHE A 106 2.53 15.83 6.05
N ARG A 107 3.78 15.62 5.62
CA ARG A 107 4.25 16.21 4.39
C ARG A 107 3.27 15.65 3.38
N PRO A 108 2.41 16.50 2.79
CA PRO A 108 1.56 16.02 1.72
C PRO A 108 2.50 15.30 0.75
N ALA A 109 2.14 14.09 0.33
CA ALA A 109 2.89 13.44 -0.74
C ALA A 109 3.02 14.49 -1.85
N GLU A 110 4.26 14.75 -2.28
CA GLU A 110 4.49 15.58 -3.47
C GLU A 110 3.50 15.10 -4.54
N PRO A 111 2.76 16.00 -5.19
CA PRO A 111 1.77 15.60 -6.18
C PRO A 111 2.45 14.63 -7.15
N PHE A 112 1.96 13.39 -7.18
CA PHE A 112 2.44 12.41 -8.14
C PHE A 112 2.33 13.07 -9.50
N ASP A 113 3.45 13.20 -10.21
CA ASP A 113 3.47 13.77 -11.53
C ASP A 113 2.45 13.02 -12.40
N THR A 114 1.32 13.66 -12.68
CA THR A 114 0.22 13.11 -13.48
C THR A 114 0.49 13.25 -14.97
N SER A 115 1.68 13.76 -15.34
CA SER A 115 2.13 13.75 -16.72
C SER A 115 2.02 12.34 -17.28
N PRO A 116 1.48 12.18 -18.48
CA PRO A 116 1.41 10.87 -19.10
C PRO A 116 2.83 10.30 -19.21
N ILE A 117 3.05 9.14 -18.57
CA ILE A 117 4.30 8.36 -18.66
C ILE A 117 4.51 7.85 -20.10
N PHE A 118 3.48 7.91 -20.94
CA PHE A 118 3.56 7.57 -22.35
C PHE A 118 4.41 8.59 -23.11
N PRO A 119 5.44 8.17 -23.87
CA PRO A 119 6.03 9.07 -24.85
C PRO A 119 4.91 9.53 -25.80
N SER A 120 4.91 10.82 -26.12
CA SER A 120 4.09 11.35 -27.21
C SER A 120 4.28 10.48 -28.44
N ALA A 121 3.18 10.19 -29.16
CA ALA A 121 3.23 9.38 -30.37
C ALA A 121 4.36 9.89 -31.28
N PRO A 122 5.21 9.01 -31.84
CA PRO A 122 6.29 9.45 -32.71
C PRO A 122 5.68 10.29 -33.84
N SER A 123 6.27 11.46 -34.10
CA SER A 123 5.87 12.29 -35.22
C SER A 123 5.93 11.47 -36.50
N PRO A 124 4.94 11.59 -37.41
CA PRO A 124 4.96 10.85 -38.65
C PRO A 124 6.25 11.16 -39.41
N VAL A 125 7.02 10.12 -39.68
CA VAL A 125 8.26 10.21 -40.46
C VAL A 125 7.87 10.61 -41.88
N PRO A 126 8.45 11.67 -42.47
CA PRO A 126 8.18 12.00 -43.86
C PRO A 126 8.54 10.81 -44.74
N LEU A 127 7.57 10.31 -45.53
CA LEU A 127 7.84 9.32 -46.55
C LEU A 127 8.74 9.96 -47.61
N HIS A 128 10.04 9.66 -47.56
CA HIS A 128 10.91 9.93 -48.70
C HIS A 128 10.54 8.95 -49.82
N PRO A 129 10.39 9.43 -51.07
CA PRO A 129 10.17 8.53 -52.19
C PRO A 129 11.35 7.57 -52.34
N PRO A 130 11.11 6.30 -52.75
CA PRO A 130 12.19 5.35 -52.96
C PRO A 130 13.14 5.86 -54.07
N PRO A 131 14.45 5.56 -53.95
CA PRO A 131 15.42 5.96 -54.97
C PRO A 131 15.11 5.29 -56.33
N PRO A 132 15.55 5.93 -57.44
CA PRO A 132 15.24 5.51 -58.81
C PRO A 132 15.83 4.14 -59.17
#